data_AF-A0A542EQ01-F1
#
_entry.id   AF-A0A542EQ01-F1
#
_cell.length_a   1.000
_cell.length_b   1.000
_cell.length_c   1.000
_cell.angle_alpha   90.00
_cell.angle_beta   90.00
_cell.angle_gamma   90.00
#
_symmetry.space_group_name_H-M   'P 1'
#
loop_
_entity.id
_entity.type
_entity.pdbx_description
1 polymer ?
#
loop_
_entity_poly.entity_id
_entity_poly.type
_entity_poly.pdbx_seq_one_letter_code
_entity_poly.pdbx_strand_id
1 'polypeptide(L)'
;MDWTGIRGGRVLAGVYLLAFVGLYGGPGCDILAQWTGPPQLAVGGFVFVGSIIAMVVLSSALRSRVPAPAGWPAARSSNTTRAYRRLTLGAELGRAWRVLLG
;
A
#
# COMPACT_ATOMS: atom_id res chain seq x y z
N MET A 1 -0.87 9.82 -7.32
CA MET A 1 0.39 10.51 -6.95
C MET A 1 1.29 10.54 -8.17
N ASP A 2 2.30 11.40 -8.13
CA ASP A 2 3.41 11.36 -9.07
C ASP A 2 4.50 10.42 -8.52
N TRP A 3 4.74 9.33 -9.23
CA TRP A 3 5.67 8.25 -8.87
C TRP A 3 6.97 8.32 -9.69
N THR A 4 6.95 8.97 -10.86
CA THR A 4 8.08 8.99 -11.82
C THR A 4 9.15 10.01 -11.42
N GLY A 5 8.75 11.08 -10.72
CA GLY A 5 9.67 12.10 -10.21
C GLY A 5 10.42 11.76 -8.92
N ILE A 6 10.47 10.49 -8.50
CA ILE A 6 11.10 10.05 -7.24
C ILE A 6 12.33 9.20 -7.53
N ARG A 7 13.45 9.53 -6.86
CA ARG A 7 14.67 8.71 -6.89
C ARG A 7 14.34 7.33 -6.30
N GLY A 8 14.38 6.28 -7.12
CA GLY A 8 13.95 4.94 -6.71
C GLY A 8 12.44 4.68 -6.84
N GLY A 9 11.69 5.47 -7.63
CA GLY A 9 10.23 5.30 -7.83
C GLY A 9 9.81 3.89 -8.25
N ARG A 10 10.63 3.18 -9.04
CA ARG A 10 10.44 1.76 -9.39
C ARG A 10 10.46 0.84 -8.17
N VAL A 11 11.42 1.05 -7.26
CA VAL A 11 11.53 0.27 -6.02
C VAL A 11 10.33 0.54 -5.13
N LEU A 12 9.94 1.80 -4.95
CA LEU A 12 8.77 2.17 -4.15
C LEU A 12 7.47 1.60 -4.74
N ALA A 13 7.33 1.59 -6.06
CA ALA A 13 6.20 0.97 -6.74
C ALA A 13 6.16 -0.55 -6.52
N GLY A 14 7.31 -1.23 -6.61
CA GLY A 14 7.43 -2.66 -6.30
C GLY A 14 7.07 -2.97 -4.84
N VAL A 15 7.62 -2.20 -3.89
CA VAL A 15 7.30 -2.33 -2.45
C VAL A 15 5.80 -2.10 -2.22
N TYR A 16 5.20 -1.10 -2.88
CA TYR A 16 3.77 -0.86 -2.77
C TYR A 16 2.94 -2.05 -3.28
N LEU A 17 3.28 -2.61 -4.45
CA LEU A 17 2.56 -3.75 -5.03
C LEU A 17 2.64 -4.98 -4.12
N LEU A 18 3.83 -5.30 -3.62
CA LEU A 18 4.03 -6.40 -2.67
C LEU A 18 3.28 -6.15 -1.36
N ALA A 19 3.37 -4.94 -0.81
CA ALA A 19 2.65 -4.57 0.40
C ALA A 19 1.14 -4.65 0.20
N PHE A 20 0.62 -4.25 -0.97
CA PHE A 20 -0.80 -4.32 -1.28
C PHE A 20 -1.30 -5.76 -1.33
N VAL A 21 -0.54 -6.65 -1.99
CA VAL A 21 -0.84 -8.08 -2.01
C VAL A 21 -0.79 -8.65 -0.59
N GLY A 22 0.21 -8.31 0.21
CA GLY A 22 0.30 -8.79 1.59
C GLY A 22 -0.79 -8.25 2.51
N LEU A 23 -1.31 -7.04 2.26
CA LEU A 23 -2.37 -6.42 3.06
C LEU A 23 -3.68 -7.21 2.97
N TYR A 24 -4.01 -7.73 1.80
CA TYR A 24 -5.24 -8.50 1.57
C TYR A 24 -5.02 -10.01 1.55
N GLY A 25 -3.88 -10.45 1.01
CA GLY A 25 -3.48 -11.84 0.93
C GLY A 25 -3.08 -12.44 2.28
N GLY A 26 -2.46 -11.66 3.17
CA GLY A 26 -2.07 -12.10 4.52
C GLY A 26 -3.28 -12.59 5.33
N PRO A 27 -4.31 -11.76 5.56
CA PRO A 27 -5.53 -12.19 6.25
C PRO A 27 -6.26 -13.32 5.52
N GLY A 28 -6.23 -13.34 4.18
CA GLY A 28 -6.79 -14.44 3.40
C GLY A 28 -6.11 -15.78 3.68
N CYS A 29 -4.78 -15.78 3.82
CA CYS A 29 -4.01 -16.97 4.20
C CYS A 29 -4.34 -17.42 5.62
N ASP A 30 -4.46 -16.50 6.58
CA ASP A 30 -4.83 -16.86 7.95
C ASP A 30 -6.25 -17.46 8.03
N ILE A 31 -7.21 -16.89 7.28
CA ILE A 31 -8.57 -17.45 7.21
C ILE A 31 -8.53 -18.86 6.60
N LEU A 32 -7.78 -19.06 5.52
CA LEU A 32 -7.59 -20.39 4.93
C LEU A 32 -6.90 -21.36 5.90
N ALA A 33 -5.92 -20.90 6.69
CA ALA A 33 -5.24 -21.68 7.72
C ALA A 33 -6.23 -22.20 8.76
N GLN A 34 -7.13 -21.33 9.22
CA GLN A 34 -8.16 -21.68 10.19
C GLN A 34 -9.13 -22.74 9.64
N TRP A 35 -9.40 -22.71 8.34
CA TRP A 35 -10.32 -23.66 7.69
C TRP A 35 -9.67 -25.00 7.34
N THR A 36 -8.39 -24.99 6.96
CA THR A 36 -7.70 -26.18 6.44
C THR A 36 -6.87 -26.90 7.51
N GLY A 37 -6.49 -26.22 8.60
CA GLY A 37 -5.68 -26.76 9.69
C GLY A 37 -4.15 -26.72 9.58
N PRO A 38 -3.47 -26.45 8.44
CA PRO A 38 -2.02 -26.41 8.40
C PRO A 38 -1.47 -25.11 8.99
N PRO A 39 -0.49 -25.19 9.92
CA PRO A 39 0.06 -24.04 10.63
C PRO A 39 0.95 -23.15 9.74
N GLN A 40 1.38 -23.64 8.57
CA GLN A 40 2.25 -22.91 7.63
C GLN A 40 1.58 -21.66 7.06
N LEU A 41 0.25 -21.63 7.02
CA LEU A 41 -0.54 -20.50 6.57
C LEU A 41 -0.72 -19.41 7.64
N ALA A 42 -0.38 -19.68 8.91
CA ALA A 42 -0.43 -18.71 10.02
C ALA A 42 0.66 -17.62 9.95
N VAL A 43 1.51 -17.66 8.92
CA VAL A 43 2.47 -16.59 8.60
C VAL A 43 1.76 -15.37 7.97
N GLY A 44 0.49 -15.51 7.56
CA GLY A 44 -0.32 -14.45 6.97
C GLY A 44 -0.41 -13.20 7.85
N GLY A 45 -0.48 -13.38 9.16
CA GLY A 45 -0.50 -12.28 10.13
C GLY A 45 0.77 -11.43 10.11
N PHE A 46 1.94 -12.06 9.98
CA PHE A 46 3.21 -11.33 9.87
C PHE A 46 3.31 -10.56 8.55
N VAL A 47 2.86 -11.17 7.45
CA VAL A 47 2.80 -10.53 6.14
C VAL A 47 1.86 -9.33 6.17
N PHE A 48 0.70 -9.45 6.81
CA PHE A 48 -0.26 -8.36 7.01
C PHE A 48 0.35 -7.18 7.78
N VAL A 49 0.98 -7.45 8.93
CA VAL A 49 1.61 -6.42 9.75
C VAL A 49 2.74 -5.73 8.98
N GLY A 50 3.60 -6.50 8.30
CA GLY A 50 4.66 -5.97 7.46
C GLY A 50 4.12 -5.07 6.35
N SER A 51 3.02 -5.47 5.71
CA SER A 51 2.32 -4.67 4.71
C SER A 51 1.77 -3.36 5.27
N ILE A 52 1.18 -3.35 6.47
CA ILE A 52 0.72 -2.11 7.12
C ILE A 52 1.90 -1.16 7.34
N ILE A 53 3.00 -1.67 7.89
CA ILE A 53 4.21 -0.86 8.16
C ILE A 53 4.72 -0.26 6.84
N ALA A 54 4.82 -1.08 5.78
CA ALA A 54 5.23 -0.61 4.47
C ALA A 54 4.30 0.49 3.92
N MET A 55 2.98 0.34 4.06
CA MET A 55 2.00 1.35 3.65
C MET A 55 2.13 2.65 4.44
N VAL A 56 2.39 2.57 5.75
CA VAL A 56 2.62 3.75 6.60
C VAL A 56 3.90 4.48 6.16
N VAL A 57 5.01 3.76 5.98
CA VAL A 57 6.27 4.34 5.52
C VAL A 57 6.11 4.98 4.14
N LEU A 58 5.49 4.27 3.19
CA LEU A 58 5.18 4.78 1.85
C LEU A 58 4.30 6.03 1.91
N SER A 59 3.29 6.05 2.78
CA SER A 59 2.41 7.22 2.94
C SER A 59 3.16 8.46 3.43
N SER A 60 4.15 8.28 4.33
CA SER A 60 5.00 9.36 4.82
C SER A 60 5.96 9.85 3.73
N ALA A 61 6.56 8.92 2.98
CA ALA A 61 7.47 9.24 1.87
C ALA A 61 6.77 9.94 0.70
N LEU A 62 5.50 9.57 0.41
CA LEU A 62 4.73 10.06 -0.73
C LEU A 62 3.79 11.23 -0.39
N ARG A 63 3.77 11.70 0.87
CA ARG A 63 2.84 12.75 1.33
C ARG A 63 2.95 14.05 0.53
N SER A 64 4.13 14.42 0.06
CA SER A 64 4.36 15.63 -0.74
C SER A 64 3.90 15.50 -2.20
N ARG A 65 3.59 14.29 -2.65
CA ARG A 65 3.19 13.95 -4.02
C ARG A 65 1.70 13.64 -4.16
N VAL A 66 0.92 13.88 -3.11
CA VAL A 66 -0.53 13.73 -3.14
C VAL A 66 -1.15 14.95 -3.84
N PRO A 67 -1.97 14.75 -4.89
CA PRO A 67 -2.66 15.86 -5.56
C PRO A 67 -3.46 16.69 -4.57
N ALA A 68 -3.50 18.02 -4.77
CA ALA A 68 -4.27 18.92 -3.93
C ALA A 68 -5.73 18.46 -3.80
N PRO A 69 -6.33 18.62 -2.60
CA PRO A 69 -7.69 18.16 -2.36
C PRO A 69 -8.71 18.93 -3.22
N ALA A 70 -9.54 18.22 -3.97
CA ALA A 70 -10.69 18.78 -4.66
C ALA A 70 -11.86 18.88 -3.67
N GLY A 71 -11.91 19.96 -2.89
CA GLY A 71 -13.03 20.29 -1.99
C GLY A 71 -12.69 20.35 -0.50
N TRP A 72 -13.57 21.04 0.23
CA TRP A 72 -13.43 21.39 1.66
C TRP A 72 -13.22 20.20 2.62
N PRO A 73 -13.91 19.04 2.46
CA PRO A 73 -13.74 17.91 3.37
C PRO A 73 -12.34 17.27 3.28
N ALA A 74 -11.79 17.18 2.06
CA ALA A 74 -10.48 16.58 1.82
C ALA A 74 -9.33 17.52 2.24
N ALA A 75 -9.59 18.83 2.36
CA ALA A 75 -8.64 19.83 2.82
C ALA A 75 -8.30 19.74 4.32
N ARG A 76 -9.22 19.24 5.16
CA ARG A 76 -8.98 19.02 6.60
C ARG A 76 -8.10 17.80 6.92
N SER A 77 -7.95 16.87 5.98
CA SER A 77 -7.17 15.66 6.21
C SER A 77 -5.69 15.84 5.88
N SER A 78 -4.81 15.36 6.76
CA SER A 78 -3.36 15.38 6.54
C SER A 78 -3.00 14.68 5.22
N ASN A 79 -2.02 15.24 4.49
CA ASN A 79 -1.52 14.65 3.25
C ASN A 79 -1.04 13.20 3.46
N THR A 80 -0.50 12.86 4.63
CA THR A 80 -0.11 11.49 4.98
C THR A 80 -1.31 10.56 5.06
N THR A 81 -2.41 10.98 5.71
CA THR A 81 -3.65 10.18 5.81
C THR A 81 -4.29 9.98 4.45
N ARG A 82 -4.29 11.01 3.60
CA ARG A 82 -4.74 10.91 2.21
C ARG A 82 -3.87 9.96 1.40
N ALA A 83 -2.56 10.03 1.60
CA ALA A 83 -1.63 9.12 0.94
C ALA A 83 -1.91 7.68 1.33
N TYR A 84 -1.99 7.41 2.63
CA TYR A 84 -2.29 6.11 3.19
C TYR A 84 -3.60 5.55 2.62
N ARG A 85 -4.70 6.32 2.67
CA ARG A 85 -5.99 5.90 2.11
C ARG A 85 -5.92 5.54 0.63
N ARG A 86 -5.23 6.34 -0.20
CA ARG A 86 -5.09 6.04 -1.64
C ARG A 86 -4.31 4.76 -1.88
N LEU A 87 -3.25 4.53 -1.09
CA LEU A 87 -2.43 3.32 -1.17
C LEU A 87 -3.24 2.09 -0.74
N THR A 88 -3.90 2.13 0.43
CA THR A 88 -4.69 1.01 0.94
C THR A 88 -5.92 0.71 0.09
N LEU A 89 -6.54 1.71 -0.53
CA LEU A 89 -7.69 1.50 -1.43
C LEU A 89 -7.29 1.00 -2.84
N GLY A 90 -6.00 0.87 -3.13
CA GLY A 90 -5.54 0.36 -4.43
C GLY A 90 -5.64 1.39 -5.56
N ALA A 91 -5.96 2.65 -5.26
CA ALA A 91 -6.17 3.71 -6.26
C ALA A 91 -4.90 4.03 -7.08
N GLU A 92 -3.72 3.61 -6.61
CA GLU A 92 -2.44 3.82 -7.27
C GLU A 92 -1.87 2.56 -7.94
N LEU A 93 -2.55 1.40 -7.86
CA LEU A 93 -2.07 0.12 -8.42
C LEU A 93 -1.65 0.21 -9.89
N GLY A 94 -2.55 0.69 -10.75
CA GLY A 94 -2.27 0.80 -12.19
C GLY A 94 -1.19 1.84 -12.54
N ARG A 95 -0.90 2.78 -11.64
CA ARG A 95 0.22 3.73 -11.82
C ARG A 95 1.53 3.12 -11.36
N ALA A 96 1.54 2.48 -10.19
CA ALA A 96 2.69 1.76 -9.68
C ALA A 96 3.12 0.64 -10.64
N TRP A 97 2.18 -0.12 -11.19
CA TRP A 97 2.46 -1.16 -12.19
C TRP A 97 3.14 -0.60 -13.44
N ARG A 98 2.63 0.53 -13.98
CA ARG A 98 3.27 1.21 -15.12
C ARG A 98 4.68 1.68 -14.78
N VAL A 99 4.87 2.32 -13.64
CA VAL A 99 6.20 2.79 -13.19
C VAL A 99 7.19 1.63 -13.06
N LEU A 100 6.72 0.47 -12.57
CA LEU A 100 7.53 -0.73 -12.43
C LEU A 100 7.96 -1.28 -13.79
N LEU A 101 7.05 -1.31 -14.78
CA LEU A 101 7.31 -1.81 -16.13
C LEU A 101 8.14 -0.85 -17.00
N GLY A 102 8.14 0.45 -16.69
CA GLY A 102 8.82 1.49 -17.48
C GLY A 102 7.94 2.04 -18.59
#